data_AF-A0A8B3RXT1-F1
#
_entry.id   AF-A0A8B3RXT1-F1
#
_cell.length_a   1.000
_cell.length_b   1.000
_cell.length_c   1.000
_cell.angle_alpha   90.00
_cell.angle_beta   90.00
_cell.angle_gamma   90.00
#
_symmetry.space_group_name_H-M   'P 1'
#
loop_
_entity.id
_entity.type
_entity.pdbx_description
1 polymer ?
#
loop_
_entity_poly.entity_id
_entity_poly.type
_entity_poly.pdbx_seq_one_letter_code
_entity_poly.pdbx_strand_id
1 'polypeptide(L)'
;MSLTVEGSRLVSIRGVPVTYEGVRYGSLIIMRAVAAVTLVLTMLGTMKFDTTIKALYMLRVPGPLVQMLMFTYRYIFVLLDEFSRMWRAMSCKGFVLKANMYALSMLGNVVGMLIVKSYERADRVYKSMISKGYTGSPMNMAAFNMVTRDYALTVLIIGIAILLRMYSVILPVVS
;
A
#
# COMPACT_ATOMS: atom_id res chain seq x y z
N MET A 1 7.83 -10.14 35.45
CA MET A 1 8.41 -9.92 34.12
C MET A 1 7.31 -10.22 33.09
N SER A 2 6.93 -9.21 32.33
CA SER A 2 5.55 -8.92 31.88
C SER A 2 5.22 -9.34 30.43
N LEU A 3 5.69 -10.49 29.98
CA LEU A 3 5.44 -10.96 28.60
C LEU A 3 4.80 -12.35 28.48
N THR A 4 4.44 -12.99 29.60
CA THR A 4 3.80 -14.31 29.56
C THR A 4 2.46 -14.24 30.27
N VAL A 5 1.39 -14.53 29.53
CA VAL A 5 0.06 -14.80 30.08
C VAL A 5 0.19 -15.86 31.18
N GLU A 6 -0.36 -15.60 32.37
CA GLU A 6 -0.37 -16.55 33.48
C GLU A 6 -1.33 -17.69 33.19
N GLY A 7 -0.81 -18.92 33.09
CA GLY A 7 -1.63 -20.10 32.83
C GLY A 7 -0.88 -21.41 33.08
N SER A 8 -1.55 -22.54 32.80
CA SER A 8 -1.00 -23.88 33.02
C SER A 8 0.25 -24.15 32.18
N ARG A 9 1.37 -24.43 32.86
CA ARG A 9 2.69 -24.71 32.25
C ARG A 9 2.71 -26.11 31.63
N LEU A 10 3.06 -26.20 30.35
CA LEU A 10 3.19 -27.48 29.65
C LEU A 10 4.63 -28.00 29.65
N VAL A 11 5.59 -27.18 29.22
CA VAL A 11 7.01 -27.54 29.15
C VAL A 11 7.87 -26.28 29.35
N SER A 12 8.97 -26.41 30.10
CA SER A 12 10.01 -25.38 30.20
C SER A 12 11.16 -25.76 29.27
N ILE A 13 11.39 -24.98 28.22
CA ILE A 13 12.57 -25.11 27.38
C ILE A 13 13.51 -23.96 27.76
N ARG A 14 14.69 -24.29 28.31
CA ARG A 14 15.77 -23.34 28.65
C ARG A 14 15.32 -22.07 29.39
N GLY A 15 14.49 -22.23 30.43
CA GLY A 15 14.11 -21.13 31.33
C GLY A 15 12.95 -20.25 30.86
N VAL A 16 12.36 -20.53 29.69
CA VAL A 16 11.13 -19.88 29.23
C VAL A 16 9.95 -20.82 29.44
N PRO A 17 9.00 -20.51 30.34
CA PRO A 17 7.82 -21.34 30.55
C PRO A 17 6.85 -21.20 29.35
N VAL A 18 6.56 -22.30 28.66
CA VAL A 18 5.53 -22.33 27.61
C VAL A 18 4.19 -22.68 28.25
N THR A 19 3.28 -21.69 28.24
CA THR A 19 1.92 -21.79 28.78
C THR A 19 0.93 -22.21 27.68
N TYR A 20 -0.05 -23.07 28.00
CA TYR A 20 -1.11 -23.49 27.05
C TYR A 20 -1.85 -22.30 26.45
N GLU A 21 -2.22 -21.33 27.29
CA GLU A 21 -2.87 -20.09 26.89
C GLU A 21 -1.97 -19.24 25.98
N GLY A 22 -0.66 -19.22 26.22
CA GLY A 22 0.31 -18.54 25.37
C GLY A 22 0.37 -19.12 23.95
N VAL A 23 0.33 -20.44 23.82
CA VAL A 23 0.29 -21.11 22.49
C VAL A 23 -1.06 -20.86 21.80
N ARG A 24 -2.16 -20.82 22.55
CA ARG A 24 -3.50 -20.50 22.02
C ARG A 24 -3.59 -19.06 21.51
N TYR A 25 -3.16 -18.08 22.29
CA TYR A 25 -3.15 -16.67 21.85
C TYR A 25 -2.15 -16.44 20.71
N GLY A 26 -0.97 -17.07 20.78
CA GLY A 26 0.03 -17.01 19.73
C GLY A 26 -0.49 -17.53 18.39
N SER A 27 -1.14 -18.70 18.38
CA SER A 27 -1.73 -19.26 17.15
C SER A 27 -2.86 -18.40 16.59
N LEU A 28 -3.67 -17.78 17.45
CA LEU A 28 -4.73 -16.85 17.04
C LEU A 28 -4.16 -15.58 16.36
N ILE A 29 -3.10 -15.00 16.93
CA ILE A 29 -2.45 -13.81 16.36
C ILE A 29 -1.84 -14.15 15.00
N ILE A 30 -1.15 -15.30 14.89
CA ILE A 30 -0.56 -15.76 13.63
C ILE A 30 -1.64 -15.95 12.57
N MET A 31 -2.76 -16.63 12.89
CA MET A 31 -3.86 -16.80 11.95
C MET A 31 -4.46 -15.47 11.48
N ARG A 32 -4.65 -14.51 12.39
CA ARG A 32 -5.16 -13.17 12.03
C ARG A 32 -4.19 -12.43 11.11
N ALA A 33 -2.89 -12.50 11.40
CA ALA A 33 -1.87 -11.85 10.60
C ALA A 33 -1.82 -12.45 9.19
N VAL A 34 -1.82 -13.78 9.07
CA VAL A 34 -1.83 -14.47 7.77
C VAL A 34 -3.09 -14.12 6.98
N ALA A 35 -4.27 -14.19 7.61
CA ALA A 35 -5.53 -13.84 6.95
C ALA A 35 -5.55 -12.39 6.45
N ALA A 36 -5.10 -11.44 7.27
CA ALA A 36 -5.04 -10.03 6.89
C ALA A 36 -4.08 -9.80 5.72
N VAL A 37 -2.89 -10.40 5.75
CA VAL A 37 -1.90 -10.27 4.68
C VAL A 37 -2.41 -10.89 3.38
N THR A 38 -3.01 -12.09 3.42
CA THR A 38 -3.58 -12.72 2.24
C THR A 38 -4.69 -11.87 1.63
N LEU A 39 -5.60 -11.33 2.44
CA LEU A 39 -6.69 -10.48 1.95
C LEU A 39 -6.15 -9.20 1.28
N VAL A 40 -5.19 -8.53 1.91
CA VAL A 40 -4.57 -7.33 1.34
C VAL A 40 -3.85 -7.64 0.03
N LEU A 41 -3.08 -8.73 -0.04
CA LEU A 41 -2.38 -9.13 -1.26
C LEU A 41 -3.36 -9.50 -2.38
N THR A 42 -4.42 -10.24 -2.08
CA THR A 42 -5.46 -10.56 -3.08
C THR A 42 -6.14 -9.30 -3.59
N MET A 43 -6.48 -8.36 -2.71
CA MET A 43 -7.11 -7.09 -3.08
C MET A 43 -6.18 -6.23 -3.96
N LEU A 44 -4.91 -6.10 -3.58
CA LEU A 44 -3.90 -5.38 -4.38
C LEU A 44 -3.62 -6.07 -5.73
N GLY A 45 -3.70 -7.40 -5.80
CA GLY A 45 -3.46 -8.17 -7.01
C GLY A 45 -4.63 -8.20 -8.00
N THR A 46 -5.88 -8.01 -7.52
CA THR A 46 -7.08 -8.06 -8.37
C THR A 46 -7.64 -6.70 -8.74
N MET A 47 -7.43 -5.66 -7.93
CA MET A 47 -8.00 -4.34 -8.15
C MET A 47 -7.00 -3.43 -8.90
N LYS A 48 -7.45 -2.77 -9.98
CA LYS A 48 -6.65 -1.74 -10.64
C LYS A 48 -6.59 -0.50 -9.73
N PHE A 49 -5.43 0.15 -9.63
CA PHE A 49 -5.29 1.35 -8.80
C PHE A 49 -6.32 2.44 -9.16
N ASP A 50 -6.64 2.58 -10.46
CA ASP A 50 -7.70 3.48 -10.93
C ASP A 50 -9.07 3.21 -10.31
N THR A 51 -9.43 1.94 -10.09
CA THR A 51 -10.70 1.57 -9.44
C THR A 51 -10.71 1.88 -7.95
N THR A 52 -9.56 1.76 -7.28
CA THR A 52 -9.41 2.15 -5.86
C THR A 52 -9.55 3.66 -5.66
N ILE A 53 -8.98 4.48 -6.55
CA ILE A 53 -9.13 5.94 -6.48
C ILE A 53 -10.59 6.36 -6.71
N LYS A 54 -11.30 5.70 -7.62
CA LYS A 54 -12.73 5.94 -7.85
C LYS A 54 -13.58 5.58 -6.62
N ALA A 55 -13.26 4.48 -5.93
CA ALA A 55 -13.91 4.13 -4.66
C ALA A 55 -13.67 5.21 -3.59
N LEU A 56 -12.47 5.82 -3.56
CA LEU A 56 -12.16 6.95 -2.68
C LEU A 56 -13.05 8.18 -2.96
N TYR A 57 -13.33 8.47 -4.23
CA TYR A 57 -14.27 9.53 -4.62
C TYR A 57 -15.69 9.23 -4.11
N MET A 58 -16.15 7.99 -4.21
CA MET A 58 -17.45 7.56 -3.65
C MET A 58 -17.49 7.65 -2.12
N LEU A 59 -16.34 7.55 -1.45
CA LEU A 59 -16.21 7.73 0.00
C LEU A 59 -16.29 9.20 0.46
N ARG A 60 -16.72 10.12 -0.41
CA ARG A 60 -16.83 11.58 -0.18
C ARG A 60 -15.50 12.29 0.08
N VAL A 61 -14.38 11.78 -0.44
CA VAL A 61 -13.14 12.54 -0.48
C VAL A 61 -13.29 13.75 -1.42
N PRO A 62 -12.82 14.96 -1.04
CA PRO A 62 -12.86 16.13 -1.91
C PRO A 62 -12.23 15.85 -3.29
N GLY A 63 -12.93 16.24 -4.36
CA GLY A 63 -12.48 16.03 -5.76
C GLY A 63 -11.03 16.42 -6.05
N PRO A 64 -10.53 17.58 -5.57
CA PRO A 64 -9.13 17.97 -5.78
C PRO A 64 -8.11 16.96 -5.23
N LEU A 65 -8.38 16.32 -4.08
CA LEU A 65 -7.49 15.31 -3.50
C LEU A 65 -7.44 14.04 -4.36
N VAL A 66 -8.59 13.62 -4.89
CA VAL A 66 -8.70 12.46 -5.79
C VAL A 66 -7.90 12.72 -7.08
N GLN A 67 -8.01 13.93 -7.64
CA GLN A 67 -7.24 14.33 -8.82
C GLN A 67 -5.73 14.40 -8.55
N MET A 68 -5.33 14.96 -7.41
CA MET A 68 -3.92 14.95 -7.00
C MET A 68 -3.39 13.51 -6.93
N LEU A 69 -4.15 12.58 -6.34
CA LEU A 69 -3.76 11.17 -6.24
C LEU A 69 -3.65 10.51 -7.63
N MET A 70 -4.58 10.78 -8.54
CA MET A 70 -4.50 10.29 -9.93
C MET A 70 -3.25 10.80 -10.64
N PHE A 71 -2.91 12.08 -10.49
CA PHE A 71 -1.68 12.62 -11.06
C PHE A 71 -0.45 11.99 -10.42
N THR A 72 -0.38 11.89 -9.10
CA THR A 72 0.75 11.25 -8.41
C THR A 72 0.99 9.84 -8.94
N TYR A 73 -0.07 9.02 -9.07
CA TYR A 73 0.05 7.68 -9.63
C TYR A 73 0.50 7.66 -11.09
N ARG A 74 -0.04 8.54 -11.94
CA ARG A 74 0.38 8.60 -13.34
C ARG A 74 1.83 9.07 -13.48
N TYR A 75 2.25 10.06 -12.69
CA TYR A 75 3.57 10.67 -12.80
C TYR A 75 4.67 9.89 -12.07
N ILE A 76 4.36 9.01 -11.11
CA ILE A 76 5.39 8.18 -10.46
C ILE A 76 6.16 7.33 -11.48
N PHE A 77 5.47 6.73 -12.45
CA PHE A 77 6.11 5.92 -13.51
C PHE A 77 6.99 6.79 -14.41
N VAL A 78 6.54 7.99 -14.74
CA VAL A 78 7.31 8.95 -15.54
C VAL A 78 8.58 9.39 -14.80
N LEU A 79 8.46 9.70 -13.50
CA LEU A 79 9.60 10.11 -12.68
C LEU A 79 10.58 8.95 -12.48
N LEU A 80 10.10 7.72 -12.34
CA LEU A 80 10.94 6.52 -12.29
C LEU A 80 11.71 6.30 -13.59
N ASP A 81 11.09 6.52 -14.74
CA ASP A 81 11.76 6.46 -16.05
C ASP A 81 12.83 7.54 -16.20
N GLU A 82 12.52 8.78 -15.80
CA GLU A 82 13.47 9.89 -15.81
C GLU A 82 14.65 9.62 -14.86
N PHE A 83 14.37 9.15 -13.64
CA PHE A 83 15.38 8.74 -12.68
C PHE A 83 16.26 7.63 -13.24
N SER A 84 15.66 6.58 -13.82
CA SER A 84 16.39 5.45 -14.41
C SER A 84 17.26 5.87 -15.60
N ARG A 85 16.86 6.89 -16.36
CA ARG A 85 17.68 7.48 -17.43
C ARG A 85 18.88 8.24 -16.85
N MET A 86 18.67 9.06 -15.83
CA MET A 86 19.75 9.80 -15.16
C MET A 86 20.72 8.84 -14.46
N TRP A 87 20.19 7.80 -13.82
CA TRP A 87 20.99 6.75 -13.18
C TRP A 87 21.91 6.06 -14.18
N ARG A 88 21.36 5.59 -15.31
CA ARG A 88 22.16 4.97 -16.38
C ARG A 88 23.22 5.92 -16.94
N ALA A 89 22.88 7.18 -17.16
CA ALA A 89 23.84 8.18 -17.64
C ALA A 89 25.01 8.38 -16.66
N MET A 90 24.75 8.36 -15.36
CA MET A 90 25.81 8.37 -14.34
C MET A 90 26.66 7.10 -14.37
N SER A 91 26.03 5.93 -14.46
CA SER A 91 26.75 4.65 -14.54
C SER A 91 27.68 4.60 -15.76
N CYS A 92 27.24 5.11 -16.92
CA CYS A 92 28.08 5.23 -18.12
C CYS A 92 29.27 6.17 -17.94
N LYS A 93 29.16 7.18 -17.08
CA LYS A 93 30.27 8.09 -16.73
C LYS A 93 31.23 7.49 -15.68
N GLY A 94 31.08 6.21 -15.34
CA GLY A 94 31.92 5.52 -14.37
C GLY A 94 31.56 5.81 -12.91
N PHE A 95 30.36 6.30 -12.63
CA PHE A 95 29.92 6.53 -11.25
C PHE A 95 29.75 5.20 -10.50
N VAL A 96 30.45 5.06 -9.37
CA VAL A 96 30.31 3.94 -8.45
C VAL A 96 29.76 4.47 -7.13
N LEU A 97 28.63 3.91 -6.68
CA LEU A 97 28.03 4.26 -5.40
C LEU A 97 28.96 3.80 -4.27
N LYS A 98 29.64 4.75 -3.62
CA LYS A 98 30.48 4.54 -2.44
C LYS A 98 30.01 5.47 -1.33
N ALA A 99 30.23 5.11 -0.07
CA ALA A 99 29.94 5.98 1.08
C ALA A 99 30.98 7.12 1.19
N ASN A 100 30.98 8.02 0.20
CA ASN A 100 31.88 9.18 0.13
C ASN A 100 31.06 10.45 -0.12
N MET A 101 31.58 11.61 0.32
CA MET A 101 30.98 12.93 0.13
C MET A 101 30.71 13.23 -1.35
N TYR A 102 31.60 12.78 -2.24
CA TYR A 102 31.42 12.91 -3.69
C TYR A 102 30.18 12.16 -4.20
N ALA A 103 29.94 10.94 -3.70
CA ALA A 103 28.76 10.16 -4.10
C ALA A 103 27.47 10.80 -3.58
N LEU A 104 27.50 11.36 -2.37
CA LEU A 104 26.36 12.10 -1.81
C LEU A 104 26.06 13.37 -2.62
N SER A 105 27.09 14.12 -3.02
CA SER A 105 26.94 15.30 -3.89
C SER A 105 26.34 14.93 -5.26
N MET A 106 26.79 13.82 -5.86
CA MET A 106 26.22 13.33 -7.13
C MET A 106 24.76 12.91 -6.99
N LEU A 107 24.39 12.21 -5.91
CA LEU A 107 22.99 11.89 -5.63
C LEU A 107 22.15 13.16 -5.44
N GLY A 108 22.69 14.16 -4.72
CA GLY A 108 22.07 15.48 -4.58
C GLY A 108 21.81 16.16 -5.92
N ASN A 109 22.77 16.10 -6.85
CA ASN A 109 22.61 16.65 -8.20
C ASN A 109 21.50 15.94 -9.00
N VAL A 110 21.38 14.62 -8.87
CA VAL A 110 20.33 13.83 -9.57
C VAL A 110 18.96 14.15 -9.00
N VAL A 111 18.83 14.15 -7.68
CA VAL A 111 17.57 14.47 -6.99
C VAL A 111 17.18 15.92 -7.29
N GLY A 112 18.13 16.85 -7.20
CA GLY A 112 17.90 18.26 -7.54
C GLY A 112 17.42 18.43 -8.98
N MET A 113 18.08 17.77 -9.94
CA MET A 113 17.65 17.79 -11.34
C MET A 113 16.25 17.17 -11.53
N LEU A 114 15.94 16.08 -10.83
CA LEU A 114 14.62 15.44 -10.88
C LEU A 114 13.53 16.38 -10.34
N ILE A 115 13.79 17.08 -9.24
CA ILE A 115 12.87 18.05 -8.65
C ILE A 115 12.59 19.18 -9.65
N VAL A 116 13.63 19.81 -10.23
CA VAL A 116 13.47 20.88 -11.21
C VAL A 116 12.65 20.42 -12.42
N LYS A 117 12.99 19.26 -13.00
CA LYS A 117 12.25 18.69 -14.13
C LYS A 117 10.80 18.38 -13.79
N SER A 118 10.53 17.85 -12.61
CA SER A 118 9.18 17.55 -12.16
C SER A 118 8.34 18.82 -12.01
N TYR A 119 8.93 19.92 -11.53
CA TYR A 119 8.27 21.22 -11.39
C TYR A 119 7.94 21.82 -12.76
N GLU A 120 8.90 21.86 -13.69
CA GLU A 120 8.67 22.34 -15.07
C GLU A 120 7.60 21.51 -15.80
N ARG A 121 7.57 20.19 -15.54
CA ARG A 121 6.53 19.30 -16.08
C ARG A 121 5.17 19.61 -15.46
N ALA A 122 5.09 19.81 -14.14
CA ALA A 122 3.84 20.17 -13.46
C ALA A 122 3.26 21.49 -14.01
N ASP A 123 4.10 22.51 -14.21
CA ASP A 123 3.69 23.80 -14.78
C ASP A 123 3.19 23.65 -16.23
N ARG A 124 3.88 22.89 -17.08
CA ARG A 124 3.41 22.59 -18.45
C ARG A 124 2.07 21.86 -18.47
N VAL A 125 1.88 20.90 -17.57
CA VAL A 125 0.63 20.15 -17.45
C VAL A 125 -0.49 21.06 -16.98
N TYR A 126 -0.22 21.92 -16.00
CA TYR A 126 -1.18 22.90 -15.50
C TYR A 126 -1.62 23.88 -16.60
N LYS A 127 -0.68 24.44 -17.36
CA LYS A 127 -0.98 25.32 -18.51
C LYS A 127 -1.82 24.61 -19.59
N SER A 128 -1.53 23.33 -19.86
CA SER A 128 -2.30 22.50 -20.78
C SER A 128 -3.72 22.19 -20.27
N MET A 129 -3.90 22.06 -18.96
CA MET A 129 -5.23 21.90 -18.36
C MET A 129 -6.04 23.19 -18.50
N ILE A 130 -5.46 24.35 -18.22
CA ILE A 130 -6.13 25.65 -18.36
C ILE A 130 -6.55 25.86 -19.82
N SER A 131 -5.69 25.58 -20.80
CA SER A 131 -6.02 25.77 -22.22
C SER A 131 -7.15 24.84 -22.71
N LYS A 132 -7.37 23.70 -22.03
CA LYS A 132 -8.49 22.78 -22.26
C LYS A 132 -9.77 23.14 -21.49
N GLY A 133 -9.78 24.26 -20.76
CA GLY A 133 -10.94 24.73 -20.01
C GLY A 133 -11.04 24.19 -18.59
N TYR A 134 -9.93 23.85 -17.94
CA TYR A 134 -9.94 23.42 -16.55
C TYR A 134 -10.34 24.56 -15.60
N THR A 135 -11.44 24.38 -14.87
CA THR A 135 -12.05 25.38 -13.97
C THR A 135 -11.72 25.17 -12.48
N GLY A 136 -10.74 24.34 -12.16
CA GLY A 136 -10.32 24.08 -10.77
C GLY A 136 -11.00 22.89 -10.08
N SER A 137 -11.99 22.28 -10.73
CA SER A 137 -12.63 21.05 -10.26
C SER A 137 -12.50 19.94 -11.31
N PRO A 138 -12.12 18.71 -10.94
CA PRO A 138 -12.08 17.59 -11.87
C PRO A 138 -13.50 17.29 -12.37
N MET A 139 -13.72 17.37 -13.69
CA MET A 139 -14.97 16.90 -14.30
C MET A 139 -15.16 15.41 -14.00
N ASN A 140 -16.33 15.10 -13.43
CA ASN A 140 -16.73 13.79 -12.90
C ASN A 140 -16.36 12.62 -13.81
N MET A 141 -15.29 11.89 -13.47
CA MET A 141 -14.99 10.57 -14.01
C MET A 141 -15.55 9.48 -13.10
N ALA A 142 -16.88 9.36 -13.01
CA ALA A 142 -17.50 8.35 -12.17
C ALA A 142 -18.75 7.73 -12.82
N ALA A 143 -18.53 6.91 -13.85
CA ALA A 143 -19.41 5.77 -14.09
C ALA A 143 -18.72 4.54 -13.50
N PHE A 144 -19.13 4.13 -12.30
CA PHE A 144 -18.76 2.84 -11.73
C PHE A 144 -19.92 1.88 -11.99
N ASN A 145 -19.75 0.96 -12.94
CA ASN A 145 -20.71 -0.12 -13.15
C ASN A 145 -20.33 -1.28 -12.23
N MET A 146 -21.18 -1.60 -11.26
CA MET A 146 -21.02 -2.81 -10.44
C MET A 146 -21.13 -4.05 -11.34
N VAL A 147 -20.09 -4.88 -11.34
CA VAL A 147 -20.06 -6.13 -12.10
C VAL A 147 -20.46 -7.28 -11.17
N THR A 148 -21.18 -8.28 -11.67
CA THR A 148 -21.67 -9.44 -10.91
C THR A 148 -20.58 -10.24 -10.17
N ARG A 149 -19.32 -10.17 -10.63
CA ARG A 149 -18.16 -10.74 -9.93
C ARG A 149 -17.85 -10.08 -8.59
N ASP A 150 -18.19 -8.80 -8.41
CA ASP A 150 -17.95 -8.08 -7.16
C ASP A 150 -18.85 -8.62 -6.05
N TYR A 151 -20.08 -9.04 -6.37
CA TYR A 151 -20.98 -9.70 -5.42
C TYR A 151 -20.45 -11.05 -4.96
N ALA A 152 -19.94 -11.89 -5.88
CA ALA A 152 -19.38 -13.19 -5.54
C ALA A 152 -18.14 -13.06 -4.63
N LEU A 153 -17.25 -12.11 -4.93
CA LEU A 153 -16.07 -11.83 -4.09
C LEU A 153 -16.46 -11.26 -2.72
N THR A 154 -17.46 -10.37 -2.66
CA THR A 154 -17.96 -9.82 -1.38
C THR A 154 -18.54 -10.92 -0.49
N VAL A 155 -19.33 -11.83 -1.07
CA VAL A 155 -19.90 -12.97 -0.35
C VAL A 155 -18.80 -13.92 0.14
N LEU A 156 -17.76 -14.16 -0.67
CA LEU A 156 -16.64 -15.02 -0.30
C LEU A 156 -15.79 -14.42 0.83
N ILE A 157 -15.52 -13.11 0.80
CA ILE A 157 -14.78 -12.40 1.85
C ILE A 157 -15.57 -12.39 3.16
N ILE A 158 -16.88 -12.11 3.10
CA ILE A 158 -17.76 -12.17 4.27
C ILE A 158 -17.81 -13.61 4.82
N GLY A 159 -17.86 -14.62 3.95
CA GLY A 159 -17.81 -16.03 4.34
C GLY A 159 -16.52 -16.40 5.08
N ILE A 160 -15.36 -15.98 4.55
CA ILE A 160 -14.06 -16.19 5.22
C ILE A 160 -13.99 -15.45 6.56
N ALA A 161 -14.49 -14.22 6.63
CA ALA A 161 -14.52 -13.44 7.87
C ALA A 161 -15.43 -14.07 8.92
N ILE A 162 -16.60 -14.61 8.52
CA ILE A 162 -17.51 -15.34 9.40
C ILE A 162 -16.87 -16.65 9.88
N LEU A 163 -16.19 -17.39 9.01
CA LEU A 163 -15.48 -18.62 9.38
C LEU A 163 -14.35 -18.37 10.39
N LEU A 164 -13.56 -17.31 10.18
CA LEU A 164 -12.52 -16.89 11.14
C LEU A 164 -13.12 -16.44 12.48
N ARG A 165 -14.25 -15.71 12.45
CA ARG A 165 -14.98 -15.32 13.65
C ARG A 165 -15.55 -16.55 14.36
N MET A 166 -16.12 -17.50 13.63
CA MET A 166 -16.62 -18.75 14.17
C MET A 166 -15.50 -19.58 14.81
N TYR A 167 -14.33 -19.70 14.17
CA TYR A 167 -13.18 -20.39 14.75
C TYR A 167 -12.72 -19.72 16.06
N SER A 168 -12.77 -18.38 16.13
CA SER A 168 -12.48 -17.64 17.36
C SER A 168 -13.54 -17.79 18.47
N VAL A 169 -14.81 -18.09 18.10
CA VAL A 169 -15.95 -18.29 19.02
C VAL A 169 -16.12 -19.76 19.44
N ILE A 170 -15.63 -20.73 18.67
CA ILE A 170 -15.64 -22.16 19.02
C ILE A 170 -14.57 -22.50 20.08
N LEU A 171 -13.42 -21.83 20.06
CA LEU A 171 -12.32 -22.01 21.01
C LEU A 171 -12.64 -21.72 22.50
N PRO A 172 -13.56 -20.81 22.86
CA PRO A 172 -14.03 -20.67 24.24
C PRO A 172 -15.16 -21.64 24.66
N VAL A 173 -15.72 -22.43 23.74
CA VAL A 173 -16.89 -23.32 24.02
C VAL A 173 -16.49 -24.79 24.21
N VAL A 174 -15.29 -25.20 23.78
CA VAL A 174 -14.76 -26.56 23.99
C VAL A 174 -13.76 -26.58 25.18
N SER A 175 -14.17 -25.99 26.30
CA SER A 175 -13.55 -26.15 27.62
C SER A 175 -14.64 -26.12 28.68
#